data_AF-A0A1X6Z7N7-F1
#
_entry.id   AF-A0A1X6Z7N7-F1
#
_cell.length_a   1.000
_cell.length_b   1.000
_cell.length_c   1.000
_cell.angle_alpha   90.00
_cell.angle_beta   90.00
_cell.angle_gamma   90.00
#
_symmetry.space_group_name_H-M   'P 1'
#
loop_
_entity.id
_entity.type
_entity.pdbx_description
1 polymer ?
#
loop_
_entity_poly.entity_id
_entity_poly.type
_entity_poly.pdbx_seq_one_letter_code
_entity_poly.pdbx_strand_id
1 'polypeptide(L)'
;MKLSRYEAYMRRRAARRDALESPHSHSPDQVDALSLDAEAATQEADEAPFALRPEMIAPPLDQEPLAPEADGQQLPEPEPEPEPEPEPEPEPEPEPEPEPEPEPTDTDMLDIEDAPFVEEAREDESEVIVVPVPEVTLTNDPAEDAADEAPAPLPLLWPNLRSVPLDARHLTRNRLISATREDPAHVAFDVLRTKLLAVLRAKGWHRVAITSPTPDCGKSFVAANLAISLSRQTSVHTVLMDLDMRRPSLACTLGLSAPGPIASFLTGDTSLEQQFVRPAENALNIGENLAFGLNDRVETYAAELLQAPRTGEVLDNLYARLRPDVVLFDMPPALYYDDVLGFRPQFDGVLLVIGGGRSTAQEVRDVKRRFGAETPLLGVVMNRAEDGDIAKYGY
;
A
#
# COMPACT_ATOMS: atom_id res chain seq x y z
N MET A 1 -16.20 29.79 -31.32
CA MET A 1 -15.43 30.54 -30.30
C MET A 1 -15.37 29.71 -29.02
N LYS A 2 -14.28 28.99 -28.78
CA LYS A 2 -14.08 28.21 -27.53
C LYS A 2 -13.40 29.13 -26.52
N LEU A 3 -14.11 29.53 -25.47
CA LEU A 3 -13.52 30.21 -24.32
C LEU A 3 -12.65 29.21 -23.55
N SER A 4 -11.41 29.60 -23.28
CA SER A 4 -10.41 28.75 -22.60
C SER A 4 -10.85 28.48 -21.16
N ARG A 5 -10.72 27.24 -20.68
CA ARG A 5 -10.97 26.84 -19.29
C ARG A 5 -10.26 27.76 -18.27
N TYR A 6 -9.18 28.41 -18.69
CA TYR A 6 -8.45 29.41 -17.92
C TYR A 6 -9.26 30.68 -17.63
N GLU A 7 -10.05 31.18 -18.58
CA GLU A 7 -10.86 32.40 -18.39
C GLU A 7 -12.05 32.14 -17.47
N ALA A 8 -12.64 30.95 -17.54
CA ALA A 8 -13.68 30.51 -16.60
C ALA A 8 -13.15 30.37 -15.17
N TYR A 9 -11.91 29.91 -15.02
CA TYR A 9 -11.20 29.83 -13.74
C TYR A 9 -10.90 31.22 -13.16
N MET A 10 -10.40 32.15 -13.98
CA MET A 10 -10.08 33.51 -13.52
C MET A 10 -11.34 34.30 -13.11
N ARG A 11 -12.48 34.10 -13.78
CA ARG A 11 -13.76 34.72 -13.39
C ARG A 11 -14.27 34.20 -12.04
N ARG A 12 -14.15 32.90 -11.76
CA ARG A 12 -14.52 32.32 -10.44
C ARG A 12 -13.61 32.82 -9.32
N ARG A 13 -12.32 33.04 -9.63
CA ARG A 13 -11.35 33.57 -8.67
C ARG A 13 -11.60 35.05 -8.35
N ALA A 14 -11.99 35.87 -9.33
CA ALA A 14 -12.34 37.28 -9.11
C ALA A 14 -13.61 37.44 -8.26
N ALA A 15 -14.67 36.67 -8.56
CA ALA A 15 -15.93 36.72 -7.79
C ALA A 15 -15.75 36.29 -6.31
N ARG A 16 -14.82 35.38 -6.03
CA ARG A 16 -14.49 34.94 -4.66
C ARG A 16 -13.68 35.99 -3.89
N ARG A 17 -12.93 36.85 -4.59
CA ARG A 17 -12.17 37.95 -3.99
C ARG A 17 -13.08 39.11 -3.59
N ASP A 18 -14.04 39.47 -4.44
CA ASP A 18 -15.02 40.54 -4.14
C ASP A 18 -15.92 40.19 -2.94
N ALA A 19 -16.23 38.90 -2.75
CA ALA A 19 -16.99 38.41 -1.59
C ALA A 19 -16.20 38.45 -0.27
N LEU A 20 -14.88 38.60 -0.31
CA LEU A 20 -14.00 38.65 0.87
C LEU A 20 -13.57 40.09 1.24
N GLU A 21 -13.81 41.08 0.37
CA GLU A 21 -13.36 42.48 0.57
C GLU A 21 -14.49 43.45 1.01
N SER A 22 -15.68 42.96 1.41
CA SER A 22 -16.77 43.82 1.95
C SER A 22 -16.96 43.65 3.47
N PRO A 23 -16.52 44.61 4.31
CA PRO A 23 -16.80 44.59 5.75
C PRO A 23 -17.95 45.53 6.16
N HIS A 24 -18.68 45.11 7.20
CA HIS A 24 -19.74 45.80 7.98
C HIS A 24 -21.17 45.66 7.42
N SER A 25 -22.22 45.38 8.20
CA SER A 25 -22.50 45.56 9.63
C SER A 25 -23.76 44.75 10.01
N HIS A 26 -23.90 44.31 11.27
CA HIS A 26 -25.08 44.61 12.12
C HIS A 26 -24.91 43.97 13.52
N SER A 27 -25.22 44.78 14.52
CA SER A 27 -25.07 44.58 15.96
C SER A 27 -26.31 43.91 16.59
N PRO A 28 -26.23 43.47 17.86
CA PRO A 28 -27.26 42.69 18.53
C PRO A 28 -28.26 43.59 19.28
N ASP A 29 -29.55 43.35 19.11
CA ASP A 29 -30.60 43.63 20.10
C ASP A 29 -31.96 43.20 19.53
N GLN A 30 -32.57 42.17 20.12
CA GLN A 30 -34.00 42.20 20.45
C GLN A 30 -34.36 41.05 21.39
N VAL A 31 -34.78 41.49 22.57
CA VAL A 31 -35.33 40.83 23.74
C VAL A 31 -36.77 40.34 23.53
N ASP A 32 -37.12 39.34 24.35
CA ASP A 32 -38.46 38.94 24.85
C ASP A 32 -39.45 38.36 23.82
N ALA A 33 -40.14 37.23 24.06
CA ALA A 33 -40.82 36.83 25.29
C ALA A 33 -41.43 35.41 25.15
N LEU A 34 -41.75 34.82 26.32
CA LEU A 34 -42.70 33.72 26.62
C LEU A 34 -42.16 32.29 26.43
N SER A 35 -41.84 31.45 27.44
CA SER A 35 -42.27 31.18 28.83
C SER A 35 -42.96 29.81 28.92
N LEU A 36 -42.52 29.00 29.90
CA LEU A 36 -43.23 27.90 30.58
C LEU A 36 -43.32 26.57 29.77
N ASP A 37 -42.92 25.40 30.27
CA ASP A 37 -42.94 24.85 31.62
C ASP A 37 -41.71 23.99 31.94
N ALA A 38 -41.14 24.21 33.13
CA ALA A 38 -40.30 23.26 33.83
C ALA A 38 -40.88 23.08 35.24
N GLU A 39 -40.92 21.82 35.69
CA GLU A 39 -40.73 21.32 37.06
C GLU A 39 -41.71 20.19 37.38
N ALA A 40 -41.18 19.00 37.66
CA ALA A 40 -41.17 18.47 39.03
C ALA A 40 -40.56 17.06 39.11
N ALA A 41 -39.90 16.85 40.25
CA ALA A 41 -39.76 15.61 41.02
C ALA A 41 -38.47 14.78 40.89
N THR A 42 -37.62 15.04 41.88
CA THR A 42 -36.52 14.27 42.46
C THR A 42 -36.99 13.01 43.21
N GLN A 43 -36.03 12.09 43.44
CA GLN A 43 -35.95 11.06 44.51
C GLN A 43 -36.85 9.82 44.43
N GLU A 44 -36.24 8.64 44.24
CA GLU A 44 -35.91 7.69 45.32
C GLU A 44 -35.16 6.48 44.75
N ALA A 45 -34.24 5.94 45.55
CA ALA A 45 -33.49 4.71 45.31
C ALA A 45 -33.98 3.67 46.31
N ASP A 46 -34.26 2.44 45.87
CA ASP A 46 -33.90 1.21 46.61
C ASP A 46 -34.15 -0.06 45.78
N GLU A 47 -33.55 -1.16 46.24
CA GLU A 47 -33.71 -2.58 45.87
C GLU A 47 -32.72 -3.19 44.86
N ALA A 48 -31.55 -3.57 45.39
CA ALA A 48 -30.94 -4.86 45.08
C ALA A 48 -31.53 -5.94 46.02
N PRO A 49 -31.47 -7.25 45.69
CA PRO A 49 -30.42 -8.04 46.33
C PRO A 49 -29.92 -9.27 45.53
N PHE A 50 -28.61 -9.53 45.57
CA PHE A 50 -28.12 -10.89 45.85
C PHE A 50 -26.77 -10.81 46.58
N ALA A 51 -26.77 -11.26 47.82
CA ALA A 51 -25.64 -11.34 48.73
C ALA A 51 -25.00 -12.73 48.68
N LEU A 52 -23.73 -12.84 49.09
CA LEU A 52 -23.06 -13.93 49.86
C LEU A 52 -21.55 -13.58 49.89
N ARG A 53 -21.03 -12.85 50.88
CA ARG A 53 -20.55 -13.16 52.24
C ARG A 53 -19.01 -13.28 52.36
N PRO A 54 -18.40 -12.79 53.46
CA PRO A 54 -16.97 -12.50 53.56
C PRO A 54 -16.20 -13.50 54.44
N GLU A 55 -14.89 -13.66 54.23
CA GLU A 55 -13.90 -13.91 55.30
C GLU A 55 -12.46 -13.80 54.77
N MET A 56 -11.55 -13.37 55.67
CA MET A 56 -10.08 -13.27 55.57
C MET A 56 -9.48 -11.94 55.06
N ILE A 57 -9.44 -10.95 55.97
CA ILE A 57 -8.46 -9.86 55.96
C ILE A 57 -7.35 -10.23 56.96
N ALA A 58 -6.11 -10.33 56.48
CA ALA A 58 -4.90 -10.29 57.31
C ALA A 58 -4.45 -8.83 57.45
N PRO A 59 -3.97 -8.41 58.63
CA PRO A 59 -3.63 -7.00 58.90
C PRO A 59 -2.28 -6.60 58.27
N PRO A 60 -2.11 -5.34 57.84
CA PRO A 60 -0.81 -4.80 57.45
C PRO A 60 0.02 -4.41 58.68
N LEU A 61 1.33 -4.58 58.56
CA LEU A 61 2.34 -4.34 59.60
C LEU A 61 2.57 -2.85 59.86
N ASP A 62 2.73 -2.53 61.15
CA ASP A 62 3.12 -1.22 61.69
C ASP A 62 4.45 -0.72 61.11
N GLN A 63 4.48 0.55 60.70
CA GLN A 63 5.72 1.33 60.59
C GLN A 63 5.54 2.69 61.30
N GLU A 64 6.47 2.95 62.22
CA GLU A 64 6.54 4.10 63.12
C GLU A 64 6.74 5.45 62.39
N PRO A 65 6.38 6.59 63.02
CA PRO A 65 6.52 7.90 62.40
C PRO A 65 7.92 8.49 62.65
N LEU A 66 8.58 8.98 61.59
CA LEU A 66 9.77 9.83 61.69
C LEU A 66 9.38 11.30 61.46
N ALA A 67 9.75 12.13 62.44
CA ALA A 67 9.74 13.60 62.38
C ALA A 67 11.12 14.14 61.88
N PRO A 68 11.34 15.46 61.76
CA PRO A 68 11.62 16.14 60.50
C PRO A 68 13.09 16.50 60.25
N GLU A 69 13.33 17.00 59.03
CA GLU A 69 14.59 17.38 58.39
C GLU A 69 15.53 18.30 59.21
N ALA A 70 16.84 18.06 59.07
CA ALA A 70 17.90 19.00 59.42
C ALA A 70 19.12 18.84 58.48
N ASP A 71 19.50 19.96 57.87
CA ASP A 71 20.78 20.41 57.29
C ASP A 71 21.86 19.39 56.85
N GLY A 72 22.21 19.49 55.55
CA GLY A 72 23.55 19.94 55.14
C GLY A 72 24.72 18.96 55.30
N GLN A 73 25.01 18.21 54.23
CA GLN A 73 26.37 17.94 53.76
C GLN A 73 26.36 17.35 52.35
N GLN A 74 26.90 18.10 51.40
CA GLN A 74 27.08 17.69 50.01
C GLN A 74 28.31 16.77 49.95
N LEU A 75 28.09 15.48 49.69
CA LEU A 75 29.15 14.52 49.38
C LEU A 75 29.66 14.79 47.95
N PRO A 76 30.97 14.75 47.68
CA PRO A 76 31.49 14.94 46.33
C PRO A 76 31.13 13.72 45.46
N GLU A 77 30.71 13.98 44.22
CA GLU A 77 30.47 12.94 43.21
C GLU A 77 31.80 12.25 42.84
N PRO A 78 31.81 10.91 42.66
CA PRO A 78 33.00 10.20 42.21
C PRO A 78 33.34 10.54 40.75
N GLU A 79 34.62 10.78 40.46
CA GLU A 79 35.11 11.00 39.10
C GLU A 79 34.86 9.77 38.22
N PRO A 80 34.48 9.94 36.94
CA PRO A 80 34.23 8.83 36.03
C PRO A 80 35.55 8.10 35.69
N GLU A 81 35.51 6.76 35.75
CA GLU A 81 36.63 5.91 35.33
C GLU A 81 36.91 6.07 33.83
N PRO A 82 38.18 6.04 33.39
CA PRO A 82 38.54 6.19 31.98
C PRO A 82 38.08 4.99 31.16
N GLU A 83 37.50 5.26 29.99
CA GLU A 83 37.05 4.23 29.04
C GLU A 83 38.23 3.36 28.55
N PRO A 84 38.04 2.04 28.38
CA PRO A 84 39.08 1.15 27.87
C PRO A 84 39.40 1.44 26.40
N GLU A 85 40.68 1.45 26.06
CA GLU A 85 41.15 1.65 24.67
C GLU A 85 40.65 0.52 23.75
N PRO A 86 40.26 0.83 22.50
CA PRO A 86 39.74 -0.17 21.56
C PRO A 86 40.85 -1.14 21.11
N GLU A 87 40.53 -2.43 21.12
CA GLU A 87 41.41 -3.48 20.60
C GLU A 87 41.63 -3.32 19.08
N PRO A 88 42.83 -3.60 18.55
CA PRO A 88 43.13 -3.47 17.13
C PRO A 88 42.35 -4.49 16.29
N GLU A 89 41.75 -4.02 15.19
CA GLU A 89 41.02 -4.87 14.24
C GLU A 89 41.93 -5.93 13.58
N PRO A 90 41.45 -7.17 13.38
CA PRO A 90 42.23 -8.21 12.73
C PRO A 90 42.44 -7.92 11.23
N GLU A 91 43.66 -8.17 10.74
CA GLU A 91 44.01 -7.98 9.32
C GLU A 91 43.18 -8.89 8.40
N PRO A 92 42.78 -8.41 7.20
CA PRO A 92 41.96 -9.19 6.27
C PRO A 92 42.74 -10.35 5.65
N GLU A 93 42.11 -11.53 5.60
CA GLU A 93 42.65 -12.71 4.92
C GLU A 93 42.75 -12.48 3.39
N PRO A 94 43.79 -13.02 2.72
CA PRO A 94 43.97 -12.84 1.28
C PRO A 94 42.91 -13.59 0.45
N GLU A 95 42.37 -12.93 -0.57
CA GLU A 95 41.39 -13.50 -1.51
C GLU A 95 41.99 -14.66 -2.33
N PRO A 96 41.22 -15.73 -2.61
CA PRO A 96 41.68 -16.86 -3.43
C PRO A 96 41.79 -16.48 -4.91
N GLU A 97 42.86 -16.96 -5.57
CA GLU A 97 43.11 -16.74 -7.01
C GLU A 97 42.05 -17.42 -7.90
N PRO A 98 41.67 -16.81 -9.04
CA PRO A 98 40.67 -17.37 -9.94
C PRO A 98 41.20 -18.56 -10.76
N GLU A 99 40.36 -19.59 -10.91
CA GLU A 99 40.63 -20.77 -11.75
C GLU A 99 40.61 -20.42 -13.25
N PRO A 100 41.45 -21.08 -14.09
CA PRO A 100 41.52 -20.81 -15.53
C PRO A 100 40.35 -21.44 -16.32
N GLU A 101 39.85 -20.71 -17.31
CA GLU A 101 38.80 -21.16 -18.25
C GLU A 101 39.32 -22.21 -19.26
N PRO A 102 38.47 -23.16 -19.72
CA PRO A 102 38.87 -24.17 -20.71
C PRO A 102 38.81 -23.67 -22.16
N GLU A 103 39.79 -24.06 -22.99
CA GLU A 103 39.85 -23.78 -24.42
C GLU A 103 38.87 -24.64 -25.27
N PRO A 104 38.36 -24.12 -26.41
CA PRO A 104 37.48 -24.88 -27.29
C PRO A 104 38.27 -25.81 -28.22
N THR A 105 37.84 -27.06 -28.32
CA THR A 105 38.34 -28.05 -29.29
C THR A 105 37.54 -27.99 -30.60
N ASP A 106 38.25 -27.75 -31.71
CA ASP A 106 37.77 -27.95 -33.09
C ASP A 106 37.54 -29.44 -33.37
N THR A 107 36.43 -29.79 -34.02
CA THR A 107 36.26 -31.11 -34.64
C THR A 107 35.41 -31.00 -35.92
N ASP A 108 36.15 -31.01 -37.03
CA ASP A 108 35.95 -31.72 -38.29
C ASP A 108 34.67 -31.55 -39.12
N MET A 109 34.84 -30.77 -40.20
CA MET A 109 34.20 -30.96 -41.50
C MET A 109 34.61 -32.31 -42.12
N LEU A 110 33.65 -33.06 -42.67
CA LEU A 110 33.91 -34.11 -43.64
C LEU A 110 33.12 -33.86 -44.93
N ASP A 111 33.87 -33.79 -46.02
CA ASP A 111 33.46 -33.73 -47.41
C ASP A 111 32.83 -35.07 -47.87
N ILE A 112 31.74 -35.01 -48.64
CA ILE A 112 31.33 -36.09 -49.56
C ILE A 112 30.73 -35.46 -50.83
N GLU A 113 31.51 -35.48 -51.92
CA GLU A 113 31.01 -35.46 -53.29
C GLU A 113 31.20 -36.85 -53.91
N ASP A 114 30.13 -37.46 -54.43
CA ASP A 114 30.17 -38.41 -55.55
C ASP A 114 28.74 -38.65 -56.09
N ALA A 115 28.51 -38.37 -57.37
CA ALA A 115 27.28 -38.63 -58.14
C ALA A 115 27.40 -40.01 -58.87
N PRO A 116 26.34 -40.67 -59.45
CA PRO A 116 25.60 -40.15 -60.62
C PRO A 116 24.14 -40.67 -60.88
N PHE A 117 23.50 -40.04 -61.89
CA PHE A 117 22.37 -40.40 -62.78
C PHE A 117 21.76 -41.84 -62.81
N VAL A 118 20.41 -41.96 -62.98
CA VAL A 118 19.65 -42.61 -64.11
C VAL A 118 18.13 -42.81 -63.81
N GLU A 119 17.29 -42.42 -64.80
CA GLU A 119 15.92 -42.79 -65.29
C GLU A 119 14.72 -43.27 -64.44
N GLU A 120 13.56 -42.68 -64.80
CA GLU A 120 12.17 -43.16 -65.01
C GLU A 120 11.55 -44.27 -64.11
N ALA A 121 10.41 -43.95 -63.46
CA ALA A 121 9.06 -44.44 -63.82
C ALA A 121 8.01 -44.29 -62.69
N ARG A 122 6.82 -43.81 -63.10
CA ARG A 122 5.44 -44.12 -62.63
C ARG A 122 4.91 -43.65 -61.25
N GLU A 123 3.89 -42.79 -61.36
CA GLU A 123 2.53 -42.82 -60.76
C GLU A 123 2.36 -43.45 -59.35
N ASP A 124 1.99 -42.66 -58.35
CA ASP A 124 0.57 -42.56 -57.90
C ASP A 124 0.33 -41.44 -56.85
N GLU A 125 -0.94 -41.09 -56.77
CA GLU A 125 -1.65 -39.90 -56.27
C GLU A 125 -1.43 -39.39 -54.81
N SER A 126 -1.57 -38.07 -54.63
CA SER A 126 -2.50 -37.50 -53.62
C SER A 126 -2.89 -36.05 -53.94
N GLU A 127 -4.18 -35.77 -53.73
CA GLU A 127 -4.99 -34.63 -54.17
C GLU A 127 -4.53 -33.24 -53.71
N VAL A 128 -4.62 -32.26 -54.62
CA VAL A 128 -4.73 -30.83 -54.28
C VAL A 128 -6.13 -30.36 -54.69
N ILE A 129 -7.00 -30.16 -53.69
CA ILE A 129 -8.32 -29.56 -53.87
C ILE A 129 -8.15 -28.04 -53.94
N VAL A 130 -8.25 -27.47 -55.16
CA VAL A 130 -8.41 -26.03 -55.36
C VAL A 130 -9.91 -25.74 -55.38
N VAL A 131 -10.43 -25.16 -54.29
CA VAL A 131 -11.81 -24.67 -54.24
C VAL A 131 -11.86 -23.30 -54.94
N PRO A 132 -12.73 -23.09 -55.95
CA PRO A 132 -12.87 -21.79 -56.58
C PRO A 132 -13.53 -20.80 -55.62
N VAL A 133 -12.92 -19.62 -55.46
CA VAL A 133 -13.51 -18.49 -54.75
C VAL A 133 -14.68 -17.96 -55.58
N PRO A 134 -15.92 -17.93 -55.08
CA PRO A 134 -17.02 -17.30 -55.80
C PRO A 134 -16.82 -15.78 -55.80
N GLU A 135 -16.94 -15.19 -56.99
CA GLU A 135 -17.02 -13.75 -57.21
C GLU A 135 -18.34 -13.25 -56.61
N VAL A 136 -18.28 -12.63 -55.42
CA VAL A 136 -19.45 -12.04 -54.78
C VAL A 136 -19.61 -10.61 -55.29
N THR A 137 -20.59 -10.42 -56.16
CA THR A 137 -21.13 -9.12 -56.57
C THR A 137 -21.65 -8.36 -55.35
N LEU A 138 -21.11 -7.16 -55.13
CA LEU A 138 -21.60 -6.21 -54.13
C LEU A 138 -23.00 -5.71 -54.49
N THR A 139 -24.02 -6.30 -53.89
CA THR A 139 -25.35 -5.69 -53.80
C THR A 139 -25.35 -4.71 -52.63
N ASN A 140 -25.40 -3.41 -52.95
CA ASN A 140 -25.66 -2.35 -51.98
C ASN A 140 -27.12 -2.44 -51.51
N ASP A 141 -27.35 -3.17 -50.42
CA ASP A 141 -28.51 -2.93 -49.55
C ASP A 141 -28.08 -1.98 -48.41
N PRO A 142 -28.91 -0.99 -48.04
CA PRO A 142 -28.59 -0.07 -46.95
C PRO A 142 -28.84 -0.77 -45.62
N ALA A 143 -27.87 -1.59 -45.19
CA ALA A 143 -27.82 -2.10 -43.84
C ALA A 143 -27.35 -0.97 -42.92
N GLU A 144 -28.22 -0.65 -41.97
CA GLU A 144 -28.13 0.39 -40.95
C GLU A 144 -26.73 0.52 -40.34
N ASP A 145 -26.31 1.77 -40.17
CA ASP A 145 -25.18 2.21 -39.34
C ASP A 145 -25.32 1.68 -37.90
N ALA A 146 -24.94 0.43 -37.67
CA ALA A 146 -24.48 -0.02 -36.37
C ALA A 146 -23.05 0.50 -36.23
N ALA A 147 -22.94 1.80 -35.92
CA ALA A 147 -21.71 2.37 -35.42
C ALA A 147 -21.19 1.45 -34.31
N ASP A 148 -19.92 1.06 -34.44
CA ASP A 148 -19.09 0.49 -33.39
C ASP A 148 -18.99 1.52 -32.26
N GLU A 149 -20.08 1.65 -31.51
CA GLU A 149 -20.21 2.53 -30.37
C GLU A 149 -19.47 1.82 -29.24
N ALA A 150 -18.15 2.05 -29.18
CA ALA A 150 -17.33 1.67 -28.05
C ALA A 150 -18.11 1.97 -26.76
N PRO A 151 -18.27 0.99 -25.85
CA PRO A 151 -19.16 1.13 -24.70
C PRO A 151 -18.84 2.43 -23.97
N ALA A 152 -19.87 3.23 -23.71
CA ALA A 152 -19.71 4.52 -23.05
C ALA A 152 -18.81 4.37 -21.81
N PRO A 153 -17.79 5.23 -21.62
CA PRO A 153 -16.84 5.08 -20.54
C PRO A 153 -17.59 5.03 -19.21
N LEU A 154 -17.37 3.96 -18.45
CA LEU A 154 -18.01 3.77 -17.16
C LEU A 154 -17.78 5.01 -16.28
N PRO A 155 -18.81 5.51 -15.57
CA PRO A 155 -18.63 6.64 -14.68
C PRO A 155 -17.60 6.28 -13.61
N LEU A 156 -16.65 7.18 -13.37
CA LEU A 156 -15.66 7.01 -12.32
C LEU A 156 -16.33 6.96 -10.96
N LEU A 157 -15.98 5.96 -10.14
CA LEU A 157 -16.55 5.78 -8.81
C LEU A 157 -15.85 6.56 -7.69
N TRP A 158 -14.72 7.23 -7.97
CA TRP A 158 -13.99 8.01 -6.97
C TRP A 158 -14.87 8.96 -6.13
N PRO A 159 -15.78 9.76 -6.71
CA PRO A 159 -16.63 10.65 -5.93
C PRO A 159 -17.68 9.91 -5.09
N ASN A 160 -18.02 8.67 -5.46
CA ASN A 160 -19.03 7.85 -4.82
C ASN A 160 -18.48 7.05 -3.62
N LEU A 161 -17.14 6.97 -3.48
CA LEU A 161 -16.54 6.31 -2.33
C LEU A 161 -16.88 7.05 -1.03
N ARG A 162 -17.25 6.26 -0.01
CA ARG A 162 -17.56 6.77 1.32
C ARG A 162 -16.34 7.45 1.92
N SER A 163 -16.50 8.67 2.40
CA SER A 163 -15.45 9.38 3.14
C SER A 163 -15.42 8.96 4.60
N VAL A 164 -14.22 8.78 5.16
CA VAL A 164 -13.99 8.48 6.58
C VAL A 164 -13.04 9.50 7.21
N PRO A 165 -13.31 10.00 8.42
CA PRO A 165 -12.39 10.90 9.11
C PRO A 165 -11.12 10.15 9.53
N LEU A 166 -9.98 10.82 9.45
CA LEU A 166 -8.72 10.31 9.98
C LEU A 166 -8.29 11.16 11.19
N ASP A 167 -8.03 10.51 12.33
CA ASP A 167 -7.53 11.20 13.52
C ASP A 167 -6.02 11.40 13.41
N ALA A 168 -5.59 12.66 13.20
CA ALA A 168 -4.18 13.03 13.14
C ALA A 168 -3.37 12.52 14.34
N ARG A 169 -3.91 12.58 15.56
CA ARG A 169 -3.20 12.12 16.75
C ARG A 169 -3.00 10.61 16.72
N HIS A 170 -3.99 9.87 16.24
CA HIS A 170 -3.88 8.41 16.06
C HIS A 170 -2.83 8.05 15.02
N LEU A 171 -2.83 8.74 13.88
CA LEU A 171 -1.85 8.51 12.81
C LEU A 171 -0.42 8.80 13.31
N THR A 172 -0.19 9.89 14.04
CA THR A 172 1.11 10.21 14.64
C THR A 172 1.57 9.13 15.62
N ARG A 173 0.69 8.68 16.53
CA ARG A 173 1.04 7.61 17.50
C ARG A 173 1.40 6.30 16.82
N ASN A 174 0.76 5.97 15.71
CA ASN A 174 1.05 4.77 14.91
C ASN A 174 2.17 4.98 13.88
N ARG A 175 2.95 6.06 14.02
CA ARG A 175 4.11 6.38 13.19
C ARG A 175 3.75 6.51 11.70
N LEU A 176 2.57 6.99 11.35
CA LEU A 176 2.28 7.44 9.98
C LEU A 176 2.92 8.81 9.75
N ILE A 177 4.25 8.78 9.74
CA ILE A 177 5.20 9.89 9.70
C ILE A 177 4.99 10.78 8.48
N SER A 178 4.54 10.20 7.36
CA SER A 178 4.23 10.95 6.14
C SER A 178 3.03 11.89 6.29
N ALA A 179 2.22 11.72 7.33
CA ALA A 179 1.05 12.56 7.58
C ALA A 179 1.42 13.90 8.26
N THR A 180 2.35 13.91 9.22
CA THR A 180 2.69 15.12 9.98
C THR A 180 3.96 15.84 9.52
N ARG A 181 4.86 15.16 8.78
CA ARG A 181 6.18 15.70 8.34
C ARG A 181 7.11 16.16 9.49
N GLU A 182 6.76 15.85 10.73
CA GLU A 182 7.56 16.21 11.91
C GLU A 182 8.77 15.28 12.07
N ASP A 183 8.68 14.06 11.54
CA ASP A 183 9.74 13.07 11.60
C ASP A 183 10.56 13.07 10.29
N PRO A 184 11.91 13.19 10.34
CA PRO A 184 12.80 13.22 9.18
C PRO A 184 12.60 12.07 8.18
N ALA A 185 12.09 10.91 8.63
CA ALA A 185 11.84 9.77 7.77
C ALA A 185 10.78 10.03 6.68
N HIS A 186 9.97 11.09 6.78
CA HIS A 186 9.03 11.47 5.72
C HIS A 186 9.74 11.79 4.39
N VAL A 187 10.98 12.31 4.45
CA VAL A 187 11.80 12.60 3.27
C VAL A 187 12.13 11.32 2.51
N ALA A 188 12.42 10.22 3.24
CA ALA A 188 12.69 8.93 2.64
C ALA A 188 11.46 8.39 1.88
N PHE A 189 10.25 8.58 2.39
CA PHE A 189 9.01 8.22 1.70
C PHE A 189 8.75 9.10 0.47
N ASP A 190 9.07 10.39 0.52
CA ASP A 190 8.97 11.29 -0.64
C ASP A 190 9.96 10.91 -1.76
N VAL A 191 11.17 10.48 -1.41
CA VAL A 191 12.14 9.91 -2.35
C VAL A 191 11.63 8.57 -2.92
N LEU A 192 11.14 7.67 -2.06
CA LEU A 192 10.59 6.38 -2.46
C LEU A 192 9.41 6.55 -3.43
N ARG A 193 8.47 7.44 -3.12
CA ARG A 193 7.36 7.82 -4.01
C ARG A 193 7.88 8.25 -5.39
N THR A 194 8.85 9.16 -5.41
CA THR A 194 9.37 9.73 -6.66
C THR A 194 10.02 8.66 -7.52
N LYS A 195 10.85 7.79 -6.92
CA LYS A 195 11.48 6.66 -7.61
C LYS A 195 10.44 5.64 -8.10
N LEU A 196 9.47 5.28 -7.27
CA LEU A 196 8.43 4.33 -7.63
C LEU A 196 7.63 4.83 -8.84
N LEU A 197 7.13 6.06 -8.81
CA LEU A 197 6.37 6.63 -9.91
C LEU A 197 7.17 6.72 -11.21
N ALA A 198 8.46 7.03 -11.13
CA ALA A 198 9.33 7.05 -12.31
C ALA A 198 9.43 5.65 -12.96
N VAL A 199 9.64 4.60 -12.14
CA VAL A 199 9.71 3.22 -12.63
C VAL A 199 8.38 2.75 -13.19
N LEU A 200 7.28 3.02 -12.50
CA LEU A 200 5.93 2.65 -12.94
C LEU A 200 5.58 3.30 -14.28
N ARG A 201 5.82 4.61 -14.44
CA ARG A 201 5.59 5.32 -15.70
C ARG A 201 6.45 4.81 -16.84
N ALA A 202 7.73 4.55 -16.59
CA ALA A 202 8.65 4.05 -17.62
C ALA A 202 8.23 2.68 -18.16
N LYS A 203 7.56 1.86 -17.35
CA LYS A 203 7.12 0.52 -17.71
C LYS A 203 5.63 0.42 -18.07
N GLY A 204 4.86 1.49 -17.91
CA GLY A 204 3.40 1.44 -18.03
C GLY A 204 2.74 0.56 -16.96
N TRP A 205 3.34 0.47 -15.78
CA TRP A 205 2.86 -0.36 -14.67
C TRP A 205 2.06 0.46 -13.67
N HIS A 206 1.15 -0.22 -12.97
CA HIS A 206 0.25 0.40 -12.00
C HIS A 206 0.14 -0.40 -10.70
N ARG A 207 0.53 -1.68 -10.70
CA ARG A 207 0.14 -2.65 -9.66
C ARG A 207 1.38 -3.13 -8.92
N VAL A 208 1.47 -2.85 -7.62
CA VAL A 208 2.67 -3.10 -6.82
C VAL A 208 2.33 -3.93 -5.58
N ALA A 209 2.93 -5.11 -5.47
CA ALA A 209 2.89 -5.89 -4.25
C ALA A 209 3.97 -5.41 -3.28
N ILE A 210 3.61 -5.18 -2.03
CA ILE A 210 4.51 -4.83 -0.93
C ILE A 210 4.53 -6.01 0.03
N THR A 211 5.69 -6.62 0.19
CA THR A 211 5.88 -7.79 1.07
C THR A 211 7.22 -7.69 1.79
N SER A 212 7.50 -8.64 2.68
CA SER A 212 8.77 -8.78 3.38
C SER A 212 9.23 -10.25 3.34
N PRO A 213 10.53 -10.54 3.57
CA PRO A 213 10.96 -11.93 3.68
C PRO A 213 10.27 -12.65 4.86
N THR A 214 10.25 -12.00 6.01
CA THR A 214 9.76 -12.55 7.28
C THR A 214 8.80 -11.57 7.98
N PRO A 215 8.02 -12.02 9.00
CA PRO A 215 7.13 -11.17 9.78
C PRO A 215 7.84 -9.96 10.42
N ASP A 216 7.05 -8.96 10.80
CA ASP A 216 7.48 -7.80 11.59
C ASP A 216 8.61 -6.93 10.97
N CYS A 217 8.84 -7.00 9.65
CA CYS A 217 9.74 -6.10 8.92
C CYS A 217 9.16 -4.68 8.70
N GLY A 218 7.86 -4.49 8.95
CA GLY A 218 7.17 -3.20 8.80
C GLY A 218 6.65 -2.91 7.39
N LYS A 219 6.35 -3.96 6.60
CA LYS A 219 5.71 -3.85 5.28
C LYS A 219 4.42 -3.00 5.27
N SER A 220 3.52 -3.22 6.22
CA SER A 220 2.25 -2.50 6.34
C SER A 220 2.46 -1.02 6.69
N PHE A 221 3.46 -0.74 7.54
CA PHE A 221 3.89 0.62 7.86
C PHE A 221 4.45 1.34 6.62
N VAL A 222 5.29 0.66 5.83
CA VAL A 222 5.83 1.22 4.58
C VAL A 222 4.72 1.44 3.56
N ALA A 223 3.79 0.49 3.41
CA ALA A 223 2.67 0.57 2.50
C ALA A 223 1.76 1.78 2.81
N ALA A 224 1.37 1.96 4.07
CA ALA A 224 0.54 3.07 4.50
C ALA A 224 1.21 4.43 4.30
N ASN A 225 2.48 4.57 4.72
CA ASN A 225 3.23 5.82 4.55
C ASN A 225 3.46 6.16 3.07
N LEU A 226 3.77 5.16 2.24
CA LEU A 226 3.94 5.34 0.81
C LEU A 226 2.63 5.75 0.13
N ALA A 227 1.51 5.13 0.48
CA ALA A 227 0.18 5.51 -0.03
C ALA A 227 -0.17 6.96 0.33
N ILE A 228 0.09 7.37 1.59
CA ILE A 228 -0.11 8.75 2.04
C ILE A 228 0.81 9.70 1.26
N SER A 229 2.10 9.37 1.09
CA SER A 229 3.03 10.20 0.32
C SER A 229 2.59 10.35 -1.14
N LEU A 230 2.11 9.28 -1.79
CA LEU A 230 1.56 9.28 -3.15
C LEU A 230 0.33 10.19 -3.26
N SER A 231 -0.58 10.15 -2.28
CA SER A 231 -1.81 10.95 -2.27
C SER A 231 -1.56 12.46 -2.36
N ARG A 232 -0.38 12.92 -1.93
CA ARG A 232 0.01 14.34 -2.02
C ARG A 232 0.17 14.84 -3.45
N GLN A 233 0.33 13.94 -4.43
CA GLN A 233 0.27 14.29 -5.84
C GLN A 233 -1.18 14.22 -6.29
N THR A 234 -1.86 15.37 -6.36
CA THR A 234 -3.30 15.46 -6.68
C THR A 234 -3.70 14.79 -7.99
N SER A 235 -2.76 14.64 -8.94
CA SER A 235 -2.99 13.97 -10.21
C SER A 235 -2.78 12.45 -10.19
N VAL A 236 -2.45 11.86 -9.03
CA VAL A 236 -2.14 10.43 -8.91
C VAL A 236 -3.18 9.75 -8.02
N HIS A 237 -4.08 9.00 -8.63
CA HIS A 237 -5.07 8.19 -7.94
C HIS A 237 -4.42 6.93 -7.40
N THR A 238 -4.43 6.77 -6.07
CA THR A 238 -3.77 5.67 -5.37
C THR A 238 -4.78 4.81 -4.64
N VAL A 239 -4.71 3.50 -4.80
CA VAL A 239 -5.48 2.53 -4.01
C VAL A 239 -4.50 1.75 -3.13
N LEU A 240 -4.78 1.63 -1.83
CA LEU A 240 -4.05 0.75 -0.92
C LEU A 240 -4.99 -0.35 -0.43
N MET A 241 -4.59 -1.61 -0.61
CA MET A 241 -5.35 -2.79 -0.18
C MET A 241 -4.61 -3.58 0.88
N ASP A 242 -5.30 -3.93 1.99
CA ASP A 242 -4.80 -4.84 3.02
C ASP A 242 -5.10 -6.29 2.60
N LEU A 243 -4.14 -6.91 1.90
CA LEU A 243 -4.21 -8.30 1.45
C LEU A 243 -3.38 -9.24 2.33
N ASP A 244 -2.83 -8.76 3.44
CA ASP A 244 -2.32 -9.62 4.52
C ASP A 244 -3.50 -10.13 5.34
N MET A 245 -4.25 -11.06 4.74
CA MET A 245 -5.39 -11.70 5.41
C MET A 245 -4.95 -12.72 6.48
N ARG A 246 -3.65 -12.96 6.64
CA ARG A 246 -3.10 -13.79 7.73
C ARG A 246 -2.98 -12.97 9.01
N ARG A 247 -2.57 -11.70 8.89
CA ARG A 247 -2.39 -10.77 10.01
C ARG A 247 -2.73 -9.33 9.59
N PRO A 248 -4.02 -9.02 9.37
CA PRO A 248 -4.43 -7.69 8.92
C PRO A 248 -4.07 -6.64 9.96
N SER A 249 -3.61 -5.48 9.49
CA SER A 249 -3.09 -4.45 10.40
C SER A 249 -3.37 -3.01 9.95
N LEU A 250 -3.64 -2.77 8.67
CA LEU A 250 -3.75 -1.41 8.13
C LEU A 250 -4.95 -0.66 8.72
N ALA A 251 -6.06 -1.34 8.97
CA ALA A 251 -7.24 -0.73 9.59
C ALA A 251 -6.93 -0.15 10.98
N CYS A 252 -6.23 -0.93 11.81
CA CYS A 252 -5.78 -0.50 13.13
C CYS A 252 -4.76 0.65 13.01
N THR A 253 -3.78 0.54 12.11
CA THR A 253 -2.77 1.59 11.87
C THR A 253 -3.39 2.91 11.45
N LEU A 254 -4.45 2.89 10.63
CA LEU A 254 -5.17 4.07 10.16
C LEU A 254 -6.23 4.58 11.15
N GLY A 255 -6.55 3.82 12.20
CA GLY A 255 -7.59 4.19 13.18
C GLY A 255 -9.00 4.03 12.66
N LEU A 256 -9.19 3.15 11.67
CA LEU A 256 -10.47 2.90 11.03
C LEU A 256 -11.07 1.61 11.59
N SER A 257 -12.25 1.72 12.18
CA SER A 257 -12.97 0.59 12.77
C SER A 257 -13.93 -0.05 11.78
N ALA A 258 -14.08 -1.38 11.90
CA ALA A 258 -15.03 -2.19 11.13
C ALA A 258 -14.96 -1.94 9.59
N PRO A 259 -13.77 -2.05 8.96
CA PRO A 259 -13.69 -2.00 7.50
C PRO A 259 -14.41 -3.17 6.81
N GLY A 260 -14.69 -4.25 7.55
CA GLY A 260 -15.22 -5.49 7.00
C GLY A 260 -14.15 -6.39 6.38
N PRO A 261 -14.52 -7.62 6.04
CA PRO A 261 -13.61 -8.59 5.44
C PRO A 261 -13.32 -8.24 3.98
N ILE A 262 -12.05 -8.01 3.65
CA ILE A 262 -11.64 -7.80 2.26
C ILE A 262 -11.97 -9.02 1.38
N ALA A 263 -12.04 -10.21 1.98
CA ALA A 263 -12.39 -11.44 1.30
C ALA A 263 -13.77 -11.37 0.63
N SER A 264 -14.77 -10.75 1.28
CA SER A 264 -16.11 -10.59 0.69
C SER A 264 -16.11 -9.69 -0.54
N PHE A 265 -15.18 -8.73 -0.63
CA PHE A 265 -14.98 -7.99 -1.87
C PHE A 265 -14.34 -8.87 -2.94
N LEU A 266 -13.29 -9.63 -2.62
CA LEU A 266 -12.58 -10.49 -3.57
C LEU A 266 -13.46 -11.63 -4.14
N THR A 267 -14.45 -12.11 -3.39
CA THR A 267 -15.48 -13.05 -3.88
C THR A 267 -16.58 -12.36 -4.71
N GLY A 268 -16.70 -11.03 -4.59
CA GLY A 268 -17.74 -10.22 -5.21
C GLY A 268 -19.06 -10.17 -4.44
N ASP A 269 -19.07 -10.59 -3.17
CA ASP A 269 -20.22 -10.50 -2.27
C ASP A 269 -20.46 -9.06 -1.79
N THR A 270 -19.39 -8.28 -1.67
CA THR A 270 -19.42 -6.85 -1.31
C THR A 270 -19.02 -6.00 -2.51
N SER A 271 -19.80 -4.94 -2.78
CA SER A 271 -19.49 -4.00 -3.87
C SER A 271 -18.26 -3.14 -3.55
N LEU A 272 -17.65 -2.58 -4.60
CA LEU A 272 -16.50 -1.68 -4.47
C LEU A 272 -16.83 -0.47 -3.58
N GLU A 273 -18.00 0.14 -3.78
CA GLU A 273 -18.46 1.33 -3.05
C GLU A 273 -18.69 1.05 -1.55
N GLN A 274 -18.96 -0.20 -1.18
CA GLN A 274 -19.12 -0.63 0.21
C GLN A 274 -17.78 -0.93 0.88
N GLN A 275 -16.87 -1.61 0.16
CA GLN A 275 -15.58 -2.03 0.72
C GLN A 275 -14.56 -0.89 0.79
N PHE A 276 -14.53 -0.01 -0.22
CA PHE A 276 -13.50 1.03 -0.33
C PHE A 276 -13.95 2.34 0.27
N VAL A 277 -13.04 2.96 1.02
CA VAL A 277 -13.25 4.27 1.64
C VAL A 277 -12.16 5.24 1.24
N ARG A 278 -12.47 6.53 1.24
CA ARG A 278 -11.49 7.61 1.03
C ARG A 278 -11.33 8.46 2.30
N PRO A 279 -10.16 9.06 2.54
CA PRO A 279 -10.02 10.09 3.56
C PRO A 279 -11.03 11.23 3.36
N ALA A 280 -11.67 11.67 4.44
CA ALA A 280 -12.36 12.95 4.47
C ALA A 280 -11.34 14.10 4.46
N GLU A 281 -11.80 15.33 4.22
CA GLU A 281 -10.97 16.52 4.34
C GLU A 281 -10.27 16.57 5.71
N ASN A 282 -8.95 16.80 5.71
CA ASN A 282 -8.12 16.68 6.89
C ASN A 282 -6.94 17.68 6.83
N ALA A 283 -6.43 18.07 8.00
CA ALA A 283 -5.33 19.02 8.13
C ALA A 283 -3.97 18.46 7.66
N LEU A 284 -3.87 17.15 7.42
CA LEU A 284 -2.63 16.46 7.06
C LEU A 284 -2.37 16.46 5.54
N ASN A 285 -3.28 17.04 4.76
CA ASN A 285 -3.26 17.02 3.29
C ASN A 285 -3.20 15.59 2.72
N ILE A 286 -3.81 14.62 3.39
CA ILE A 286 -4.05 13.30 2.80
C ILE A 286 -5.17 13.49 1.78
N GLY A 287 -4.82 13.28 0.51
CA GLY A 287 -5.65 13.70 -0.62
C GLY A 287 -6.89 12.83 -0.84
N GLU A 288 -7.91 13.40 -1.51
CA GLU A 288 -9.14 12.71 -1.91
C GLU A 288 -8.93 11.64 -3.00
N ASN A 289 -7.75 11.66 -3.63
CA ASN A 289 -7.23 10.73 -4.62
C ASN A 289 -6.63 9.45 -4.01
N LEU A 290 -6.85 9.19 -2.72
CA LEU A 290 -6.46 7.96 -2.03
C LEU A 290 -7.69 7.16 -1.60
N ALA A 291 -7.71 5.87 -1.92
CA ALA A 291 -8.72 4.93 -1.44
C ALA A 291 -8.08 3.76 -0.68
N PHE A 292 -8.78 3.29 0.33
CA PHE A 292 -8.37 2.16 1.16
C PHE A 292 -9.35 1.00 1.03
N GLY A 293 -8.85 -0.18 0.65
CA GLY A 293 -9.54 -1.46 0.76
C GLY A 293 -8.97 -2.25 1.91
N LEU A 294 -9.55 -2.10 3.09
CA LEU A 294 -8.97 -2.60 4.35
C LEU A 294 -9.56 -3.95 4.75
N ASN A 295 -8.96 -4.58 5.75
CA ASN A 295 -9.38 -5.86 6.27
C ASN A 295 -9.40 -5.85 7.81
N ASP A 296 -10.34 -6.57 8.42
CA ASP A 296 -10.41 -6.82 9.87
C ASP A 296 -10.60 -8.30 10.23
N ARG A 297 -10.58 -9.21 9.25
CA ARG A 297 -10.75 -10.65 9.44
C ARG A 297 -9.53 -11.43 8.99
N VAL A 298 -9.19 -12.46 9.76
CA VAL A 298 -8.21 -13.46 9.34
C VAL A 298 -8.89 -14.45 8.39
N GLU A 299 -8.26 -14.74 7.26
CA GLU A 299 -8.74 -15.72 6.29
C GLU A 299 -7.88 -16.99 6.32
N THR A 300 -8.53 -18.14 6.45
CA THR A 300 -7.88 -19.45 6.56
C THR A 300 -7.35 -19.90 5.20
N TYR A 301 -8.12 -19.65 4.15
CA TYR A 301 -7.83 -20.07 2.77
C TYR A 301 -7.44 -18.87 1.90
N ALA A 302 -6.60 -17.99 2.45
CA ALA A 302 -6.23 -16.71 1.84
C ALA A 302 -5.55 -16.90 0.47
N ALA A 303 -4.64 -17.87 0.35
CA ALA A 303 -3.92 -18.14 -0.89
C ALA A 303 -4.85 -18.66 -2.00
N GLU A 304 -5.78 -19.57 -1.66
CA GLU A 304 -6.77 -20.11 -2.58
C GLU A 304 -7.72 -19.02 -3.07
N LEU A 305 -8.16 -18.13 -2.17
CA LEU A 305 -8.98 -16.98 -2.52
C LEU A 305 -8.24 -16.04 -3.48
N LEU A 306 -6.96 -15.73 -3.21
CA LEU A 306 -6.15 -14.84 -4.06
C LEU A 306 -5.88 -15.43 -5.45
N GLN A 307 -5.85 -16.76 -5.57
CA GLN A 307 -5.68 -17.48 -6.85
C GLN A 307 -6.99 -17.63 -7.63
N ALA A 308 -8.14 -17.45 -6.99
CA ALA A 308 -9.42 -17.69 -7.62
C ALA A 308 -9.63 -16.77 -8.84
N PRO A 309 -10.16 -17.27 -9.97
CA PRO A 309 -10.45 -16.44 -11.14
C PRO A 309 -11.35 -15.24 -10.82
N ARG A 310 -12.27 -15.44 -9.88
CA ARG A 310 -13.18 -14.41 -9.38
C ARG A 310 -12.45 -13.20 -8.81
N THR A 311 -11.34 -13.41 -8.12
CA THR A 311 -10.50 -12.32 -7.59
C THR A 311 -9.96 -11.45 -8.73
N GLY A 312 -9.52 -12.07 -9.83
CA GLY A 312 -9.11 -11.34 -11.04
C GLY A 312 -10.24 -10.50 -11.63
N GLU A 313 -11.42 -11.09 -11.81
CA GLU A 313 -12.60 -10.38 -12.35
C GLU A 313 -13.00 -9.15 -11.50
N VAL A 314 -12.96 -9.30 -10.17
CA VAL A 314 -13.26 -8.21 -9.24
C VAL A 314 -12.23 -7.10 -9.32
N LEU A 315 -10.94 -7.44 -9.41
CA LEU A 315 -9.88 -6.45 -9.54
C LEU A 315 -9.96 -5.75 -10.91
N ASP A 316 -10.25 -6.46 -11.99
CA ASP A 316 -10.50 -5.86 -13.31
C ASP A 316 -11.65 -4.85 -13.26
N ASN A 317 -12.73 -5.17 -12.54
CA ASN A 317 -13.81 -4.22 -12.29
C ASN A 317 -13.32 -2.98 -11.52
N LEU A 318 -12.50 -3.16 -10.49
CA LEU A 318 -11.89 -2.06 -9.74
C LEU A 318 -11.06 -1.15 -10.65
N TYR A 319 -10.24 -1.73 -11.53
CA TYR A 319 -9.44 -0.95 -12.48
C TYR A 319 -10.31 -0.19 -13.46
N ALA A 320 -11.36 -0.82 -14.00
CA ALA A 320 -12.28 -0.16 -14.93
C ALA A 320 -13.04 1.01 -14.29
N ARG A 321 -13.42 0.88 -13.01
CA ARG A 321 -14.29 1.84 -12.30
C ARG A 321 -13.54 2.96 -11.58
N LEU A 322 -12.33 2.69 -11.09
CA LEU A 322 -11.50 3.68 -10.40
C LEU A 322 -10.40 4.24 -11.30
N ARG A 323 -9.90 3.50 -12.28
CA ARG A 323 -8.73 3.90 -13.10
C ARG A 323 -7.57 4.45 -12.25
N PRO A 324 -7.09 3.70 -11.24
CA PRO A 324 -6.01 4.16 -10.38
C PRO A 324 -4.69 4.25 -11.16
N ASP A 325 -3.91 5.29 -10.86
CA ASP A 325 -2.54 5.43 -11.37
C ASP A 325 -1.59 4.46 -10.66
N VAL A 326 -1.86 4.15 -9.39
CA VAL A 326 -1.11 3.19 -8.58
C VAL A 326 -2.03 2.39 -7.67
N VAL A 327 -1.85 1.07 -7.62
CA VAL A 327 -2.46 0.16 -6.64
C VAL A 327 -1.35 -0.51 -5.85
N LEU A 328 -1.40 -0.34 -4.53
CA LEU A 328 -0.49 -0.94 -3.57
C LEU A 328 -1.20 -2.08 -2.85
N PHE A 329 -0.63 -3.28 -2.88
CA PHE A 329 -1.11 -4.43 -2.14
C PHE A 329 -0.18 -4.70 -0.96
N ASP A 330 -0.64 -4.52 0.27
CA ASP A 330 0.07 -5.02 1.44
C ASP A 330 -0.17 -6.52 1.54
N MET A 331 0.89 -7.31 1.38
CA MET A 331 0.83 -8.77 1.27
C MET A 331 1.55 -9.42 2.45
N PRO A 332 1.20 -10.66 2.85
CA PRO A 332 1.90 -11.34 3.95
C PRO A 332 3.37 -11.63 3.60
N PRO A 333 4.21 -12.02 4.59
CA PRO A 333 5.62 -12.33 4.36
C PRO A 333 5.83 -13.46 3.33
N ALA A 334 6.69 -13.20 2.34
CA ALA A 334 6.87 -14.04 1.15
C ALA A 334 7.49 -15.41 1.43
N LEU A 335 8.29 -15.59 2.50
CA LEU A 335 8.88 -16.89 2.82
C LEU A 335 7.99 -17.77 3.70
N TYR A 336 6.98 -17.20 4.35
CA TYR A 336 6.12 -17.92 5.29
C TYR A 336 4.86 -18.47 4.63
N TYR A 337 4.36 -17.77 3.62
CA TYR A 337 3.11 -18.09 2.97
C TYR A 337 3.24 -18.08 1.44
N ASP A 338 2.33 -18.74 0.76
CA ASP A 338 2.25 -18.81 -0.71
C ASP A 338 1.30 -17.75 -1.30
N ASP A 339 0.61 -16.97 -0.47
CA ASP A 339 -0.30 -15.88 -0.86
C ASP A 339 0.28 -14.94 -1.94
N VAL A 340 1.55 -14.51 -1.80
CA VAL A 340 2.19 -13.61 -2.79
C VAL A 340 2.44 -14.30 -4.13
N LEU A 341 2.70 -15.62 -4.12
CA LEU A 341 2.85 -16.41 -5.34
C LEU A 341 1.49 -16.65 -6.00
N GLY A 342 0.47 -16.96 -5.19
CA GLY A 342 -0.89 -17.14 -5.68
C GLY A 342 -1.48 -15.88 -6.31
N PHE A 343 -1.12 -14.70 -5.79
CA PHE A 343 -1.58 -13.42 -6.28
C PHE A 343 -0.75 -12.85 -7.44
N ARG A 344 0.27 -13.58 -7.92
CA ARG A 344 1.22 -13.12 -8.96
C ARG A 344 0.57 -12.47 -10.18
N PRO A 345 -0.50 -13.04 -10.80
CA PRO A 345 -1.06 -12.46 -12.03
C PRO A 345 -1.65 -11.06 -11.85
N GLN A 346 -1.88 -10.65 -10.59
CA GLN A 346 -2.61 -9.44 -10.24
C GLN A 346 -1.71 -8.22 -10.01
N PHE A 347 -0.38 -8.37 -10.03
CA PHE A 347 0.55 -7.25 -9.87
C PHE A 347 1.71 -7.27 -10.89
N ASP A 348 2.28 -6.10 -11.15
CA ASP A 348 3.33 -5.91 -12.16
C ASP A 348 4.75 -6.06 -11.57
N GLY A 349 4.90 -5.74 -10.28
CA GLY A 349 6.18 -5.83 -9.61
C GLY A 349 6.07 -5.84 -8.08
N VAL A 350 7.19 -6.18 -7.45
CA VAL A 350 7.30 -6.33 -5.99
C VAL A 350 8.20 -5.24 -5.42
N LEU A 351 7.77 -4.60 -4.35
CA LEU A 351 8.60 -3.80 -3.46
C LEU A 351 8.86 -4.61 -2.18
N LEU A 352 10.12 -5.00 -1.96
CA LEU A 352 10.49 -5.83 -0.82
C LEU A 352 10.92 -4.96 0.36
N VAL A 353 10.27 -5.14 1.51
CA VAL A 353 10.59 -4.44 2.76
C VAL A 353 11.42 -5.35 3.65
N ILE A 354 12.64 -4.92 3.99
CA ILE A 354 13.55 -5.62 4.88
C ILE A 354 13.65 -4.89 6.22
N GLY A 355 13.71 -5.62 7.32
CA GLY A 355 13.95 -5.05 8.65
C GLY A 355 15.45 -4.92 8.91
N GLY A 356 15.92 -3.71 9.21
CA GLY A 356 17.27 -3.47 9.72
C GLY A 356 17.50 -4.28 10.99
N GLY A 357 18.66 -4.94 11.06
CA GLY A 357 19.03 -5.86 12.14
C GLY A 357 18.16 -7.13 12.27
N ARG A 358 17.18 -7.35 11.39
CA ARG A 358 16.27 -8.52 11.43
C ARG A 358 16.32 -9.40 10.20
N SER A 359 16.33 -8.79 9.02
CA SER A 359 16.37 -9.54 7.76
C SER A 359 17.82 -9.87 7.39
N THR A 360 18.06 -11.12 6.99
CA THR A 360 19.39 -11.54 6.52
C THR A 360 19.52 -11.42 5.00
N ALA A 361 20.74 -11.26 4.50
CA ALA A 361 21.00 -11.28 3.06
C ALA A 361 20.56 -12.61 2.40
N GLN A 362 20.61 -13.72 3.16
CA GLN A 362 20.16 -15.04 2.70
C GLN A 362 18.65 -15.07 2.48
N GLU A 363 17.86 -14.56 3.42
CA GLU A 363 16.40 -14.47 3.27
C GLU A 363 16.01 -13.63 2.05
N VAL A 364 16.71 -12.53 1.77
CA VAL A 364 16.47 -11.71 0.57
C VAL A 364 16.77 -12.50 -0.70
N ARG A 365 17.87 -13.28 -0.73
CA ARG A 365 18.18 -14.17 -1.86
C ARG A 365 17.12 -15.26 -2.04
N ASP A 366 16.60 -15.80 -0.95
CA ASP A 366 15.59 -16.85 -0.99
C ASP A 366 14.24 -16.31 -1.47
N VAL A 367 13.88 -15.08 -1.10
CA VAL A 367 12.73 -14.38 -1.68
C VAL A 367 12.90 -14.21 -3.19
N LYS A 368 14.06 -13.73 -3.64
CA LYS A 368 14.36 -13.56 -5.07
C LYS A 368 14.27 -14.89 -5.82
N ARG A 369 14.81 -15.97 -5.24
CA ARG A 369 14.75 -17.33 -5.80
C ARG A 369 13.30 -17.82 -5.88
N ARG A 370 12.50 -17.60 -4.84
CA ARG A 370 11.08 -17.99 -4.76
C ARG A 370 10.22 -17.28 -5.80
N PHE A 371 10.52 -16.01 -6.08
CA PHE A 371 9.82 -15.25 -7.10
C PHE A 371 10.26 -15.55 -8.54
N GLY A 372 11.48 -16.08 -8.72
CA GLY A 372 12.04 -16.39 -10.03
C GLY A 372 12.29 -15.16 -10.89
N ALA A 373 12.64 -15.37 -12.16
CA ALA A 373 12.89 -14.28 -13.11
C ALA A 373 11.61 -13.55 -13.55
N GLU A 374 10.45 -14.20 -13.39
CA GLU A 374 9.17 -13.72 -13.90
C GLU A 374 8.52 -12.64 -13.02
N THR A 375 9.00 -12.44 -11.78
CA THR A 375 8.52 -11.36 -10.91
C THR A 375 9.55 -10.25 -10.81
N PRO A 376 9.30 -9.09 -11.41
CA PRO A 376 10.22 -7.98 -11.30
C PRO A 376 10.25 -7.43 -9.87
N LEU A 377 11.42 -7.54 -9.22
CA LEU A 377 11.69 -6.82 -7.99
C LEU A 377 11.98 -5.35 -8.33
N LEU A 378 11.05 -4.46 -8.01
CA LEU A 378 11.16 -3.01 -8.24
C LEU A 378 12.27 -2.38 -7.40
N GLY A 379 12.51 -2.93 -6.21
CA GLY A 379 13.53 -2.47 -5.30
C GLY A 379 13.36 -3.05 -3.90
N VAL A 380 14.27 -2.67 -3.02
CA VAL A 380 14.29 -3.05 -1.61
C VAL A 380 14.22 -1.79 -0.76
N VAL A 381 13.35 -1.81 0.25
CA VAL A 381 13.22 -0.75 1.26
C VAL A 381 13.72 -1.29 2.58
N MET A 382 14.77 -0.67 3.13
CA MET A 382 15.24 -0.97 4.47
C MET A 382 14.48 -0.13 5.49
N ASN A 383 13.76 -0.80 6.39
CA ASN A 383 13.02 -0.18 7.48
C ASN A 383 13.69 -0.52 8.82
N ARG A 384 13.61 0.36 9.83
CA ARG A 384 14.36 0.24 11.10
C ARG A 384 15.88 0.18 10.91
N ALA A 385 16.42 1.02 10.03
CA ALA A 385 17.86 1.24 10.00
C ALA A 385 18.26 1.98 11.28
N GLU A 386 19.12 1.37 12.09
CA GLU A 386 19.77 2.04 13.23
C GLU A 386 20.98 2.82 12.68
N ASP A 387 21.05 4.11 13.02
CA ASP A 387 22.16 5.05 12.80
C ASP A 387 22.89 5.00 11.45
N GLY A 388 22.17 5.36 10.39
CA GLY A 388 22.78 6.01 9.23
C GLY A 388 22.54 7.51 9.34
N ASP A 389 23.55 8.26 9.78
CA ASP A 389 23.60 9.71 9.94
C ASP A 389 22.94 10.45 8.73
N ILE A 390 21.63 10.70 8.78
CA ILE A 390 20.87 11.37 7.71
C ILE A 390 21.43 12.80 7.50
N ALA A 391 22.09 13.36 8.51
CA ALA A 391 22.78 14.64 8.47
C ALA A 391 23.97 14.69 7.49
N LYS A 392 24.53 13.54 7.05
CA LYS A 392 25.63 13.52 6.05
C LYS A 392 25.16 13.62 4.60
N TYR A 393 23.85 13.66 4.34
CA TYR A 393 23.27 13.86 3.01
C TYR A 393 22.52 15.20 2.89
N GLY A 394 23.04 16.26 3.52
CA GLY A 394 22.70 17.64 3.16
C GLY A 394 23.55 18.09 1.98
N TYR A 395 22.92 18.51 0.88
CA TYR A 395 23.57 19.28 -0.18
C TYR A 395 23.77 20.74 0.24
#